data_AF-W0I737-F1
#
_entry.id   AF-W0I737-F1
#
_cell.length_a   1.000
_cell.length_b   1.000
_cell.length_c   1.000
_cell.angle_alpha   90.00
_cell.angle_beta   90.00
_cell.angle_gamma   90.00
#
_symmetry.space_group_name_H-M   'P 1'
#
loop_
_entity.id
_entity.type
_entity.pdbx_description
1 polymer ?
#
loop_
_entity_poly.entity_id
_entity_poly.type
_entity_poly.pdbx_seq_one_letter_code
_entity_poly.pdbx_strand_id
1 'polypeptide(L)' 'MEVKVYRVKGIFEREGKKQKFTKEYRAVKPEDVVELIYSEIGSKHRVKRTKILIESIEEINPEEAEDPVVRRLSLELA' A
#
# COMPACT_ATOMS: atom_id res chain seq x y z
N MET A 1 10.09 -9.67 -15.42
CA MET A 1 9.92 -9.12 -14.06
C MET A 1 8.60 -9.64 -13.54
N GLU A 2 8.58 -10.22 -12.36
CA GLU A 2 7.37 -10.82 -11.77
C GLU A 2 6.61 -9.76 -10.96
N VAL A 3 5.29 -9.70 -11.12
CA VAL A 3 4.44 -8.79 -10.35
C VAL A 3 3.94 -9.55 -9.12
N LYS A 4 4.21 -8.98 -7.95
CA LYS A 4 3.82 -9.52 -6.64
C LYS A 4 2.76 -8.64 -5.99
N VAL A 5 2.07 -9.18 -5.00
CA VAL A 5 1.10 -8.44 -4.18
C VAL A 5 1.74 -8.15 -2.83
N TYR A 6 1.69 -6.88 -2.42
CA TYR A 6 2.21 -6.44 -1.14
C TYR A 6 1.09 -5.86 -0.29
N ARG A 7 0.98 -6.34 0.94
CA ARG A 7 0.15 -5.73 1.99
C ARG A 7 1.01 -4.83 2.84
N VAL A 8 0.56 -3.59 2.99
CA VAL A 8 1.27 -2.56 3.75
C VAL A 8 0.41 -2.06 4.87
N LYS A 9 1.00 -2.06 6.06
CA LYS A 9 0.43 -1.48 7.27
C LYS A 9 1.23 -0.24 7.65
N GLY A 10 0.54 0.79 8.08
CA GLY A 10 1.19 2.00 8.53
C GLY A 10 0.24 2.96 9.22
N ILE A 11 0.80 4.10 9.57
CA ILE A 11 0.13 5.19 10.26
C ILE A 11 0.44 6.48 9.54
N PHE A 12 -0.56 7.33 9.32
CA PHE A 12 -0.31 8.72 8.95
C PHE A 12 -0.89 9.67 9.99
N GLU A 13 -0.25 10.82 10.16
CA GLU A 13 -0.73 11.87 11.05
C GLU A 13 -1.34 13.02 10.26
N ARG A 14 -2.59 13.35 10.58
CA ARG A 14 -3.30 14.51 10.03
C ARG A 14 -3.93 15.29 11.17
N GLU A 15 -3.67 16.60 11.22
CA GLU A 15 -4.25 17.51 12.21
C GLU A 15 -4.03 17.03 13.67
N GLY A 16 -2.82 16.50 13.94
CA GLY A 16 -2.44 15.97 15.26
C GLY A 16 -3.04 14.60 15.60
N LYS A 17 -3.86 14.01 14.71
CA LYS A 17 -4.47 12.69 14.90
C LYS A 17 -3.75 11.65 14.05
N LYS A 18 -3.36 10.55 14.69
CA LYS A 18 -2.80 9.36 14.02
C LYS A 18 -3.93 8.48 13.50
N GLN A 19 -3.81 8.05 12.25
CA GLN A 19 -4.75 7.15 11.58
C GLN A 19 -3.99 5.96 11.01
N LYS A 20 -4.42 4.75 11.36
CA LYS A 20 -3.87 3.51 10.80
C LYS A 20 -4.42 3.32 9.38
N PHE A 21 -3.61 2.75 8.51
CA PHE A 21 -4.05 2.29 7.20
C PHE A 21 -3.49 0.90 6.92
N THR A 22 -4.29 0.11 6.22
CA THR A 22 -3.86 -1.12 5.55
C THR A 22 -4.17 -0.94 4.08
N LYS A 23 -3.18 -1.15 3.22
CA LYS A 23 -3.30 -0.99 1.78
C LYS A 23 -2.59 -2.12 1.07
N GLU A 24 -3.13 -2.53 -0.07
CA GLU A 24 -2.58 -3.60 -0.89
C GLU A 24 -2.22 -3.04 -2.26
N TYR A 25 -1.05 -3.41 -2.76
CA TYR A 25 -0.53 -2.93 -4.05
C TYR A 25 0.08 -4.06 -4.84
N ARG A 26 -0.06 -3.97 -6.17
CA ARG A 26 0.68 -4.82 -7.12
C ARG A 26 1.96 -4.07 -7.51
N ALA A 27 3.11 -4.71 -7.36
CA ALA A 27 4.39 -4.11 -7.71
C ALA A 27 5.42 -5.17 -8.08
N VAL A 28 6.49 -4.76 -8.77
CA VAL A 28 7.63 -5.63 -9.07
C VAL A 28 8.61 -5.66 -7.90
N LYS A 29 8.70 -4.56 -7.15
CA LYS A 29 9.62 -4.40 -6.03
C LYS A 29 8.98 -3.62 -4.87
N PRO A 30 9.43 -3.82 -3.62
CA PRO A 30 8.88 -3.11 -2.46
C PRO A 30 9.11 -1.59 -2.51
N GLU A 31 10.16 -1.11 -3.18
CA GLU A 31 10.43 0.33 -3.30
C GLU A 31 9.33 1.06 -4.10
N ASP A 32 8.76 0.41 -5.11
CA ASP A 32 7.65 0.94 -5.89
C ASP A 32 6.41 1.12 -4.99
N VAL A 33 6.18 0.18 -4.07
CA VAL A 33 5.08 0.22 -3.10
C VAL A 33 5.23 1.42 -2.16
N VAL A 34 6.44 1.71 -1.71
CA VAL A 34 6.73 2.87 -0.86
C VAL A 34 6.36 4.18 -1.55
N GLU A 35 6.77 4.35 -2.81
CA GLU A 35 6.45 5.56 -3.59
C GLU A 35 4.94 5.68 -3.88
N LEU A 36 4.24 4.57 -4.14
CA LEU A 36 2.79 4.55 -4.30
C LEU A 36 2.08 4.99 -3.03
N ILE A 37 2.49 4.51 -1.86
CA ILE A 37 1.91 4.90 -0.57
C ILE A 37 2.08 6.40 -0.32
N TYR A 38 3.30 6.91 -0.51
CA TYR A 38 3.56 8.34 -0.32
C TYR A 38 2.72 9.21 -1.25
N SER A 39 2.53 8.76 -2.49
CA SER A 39 1.73 9.47 -3.49
C SER A 39 0.23 9.41 -3.16
N GLU A 40 -0.31 8.23 -2.88
CA GLU A 40 -1.74 8.02 -2.61
C GLU A 40 -2.15 8.68 -1.28
N ILE A 41 -1.46 8.36 -0.19
CA ILE A 41 -1.79 8.90 1.13
C ILE A 41 -1.56 10.41 1.17
N GLY A 42 -0.45 10.87 0.59
CA GLY A 42 -0.13 12.29 0.50
C GLY A 42 -1.17 13.09 -0.28
N SER A 43 -1.59 12.59 -1.46
CA SER A 43 -2.61 13.24 -2.30
C SER A 43 -3.99 13.22 -1.65
N LYS A 44 -4.47 12.03 -1.24
CA LYS A 44 -5.84 11.84 -0.74
C LYS A 44 -6.08 12.51 0.61
N HIS A 45 -5.08 12.51 1.49
CA HIS A 45 -5.22 13.03 2.85
C HIS A 45 -4.52 14.39 3.05
N ARG A 46 -3.85 14.93 2.02
CA ARG A 46 -3.08 16.19 2.07
C ARG A 46 -2.03 16.20 3.18
N VAL A 47 -1.30 15.09 3.31
CA VAL A 47 -0.25 14.92 4.32
C VAL A 47 1.14 14.88 3.68
N LYS A 48 2.14 15.40 4.39
CA LYS A 48 3.55 15.32 3.95
C LYS A 48 4.08 13.91 4.15
N ARG A 49 5.06 13.50 3.32
CA ARG A 49 5.73 12.18 3.44
C ARG A 49 6.30 11.93 4.84
N THR A 50 6.85 12.96 5.49
CA THR A 50 7.38 12.88 6.86
C THR A 50 6.34 12.57 7.94
N LYS A 51 5.05 12.69 7.63
CA LYS A 51 3.93 12.35 8.52
C LYS A 51 3.35 10.96 8.23
N ILE A 52 3.95 10.20 7.32
CA ILE A 52 3.54 8.83 6.97
C ILE A 52 4.61 7.89 7.49
N LEU A 53 4.24 7.01 8.41
CA LEU A 53 5.06 5.92 8.92
C LEU A 53 4.57 4.61 8.31
N ILE A 54 5.45 3.91 7.59
CA ILE A 54 5.20 2.55 7.12
C ILE A 54 5.71 1.61 8.20
N GLU A 55 4.85 0.73 8.72
CA GLU A 55 5.17 -0.20 9.80
C GLU A 55 5.64 -1.55 9.25
N SER A 56 4.96 -2.08 8.23
CA SER A 56 5.40 -3.31 7.54
C SER A 56 4.99 -3.32 6.07
N ILE A 57 5.81 -3.98 5.26
CA ILE A 57 5.53 -4.31 3.85
C ILE A 57 5.74 -5.81 3.72
N GLU A 58 4.67 -6.54 3.51
CA GLU A 58 4.67 -8.00 3.45
C GLU A 58 4.19 -8.44 2.08
N GLU A 59 4.94 -9.32 1.42
CA GLU A 59 4.46 -10.02 0.22
C GLU A 59 3.41 -11.05 0.64
N ILE A 60 2.27 -11.06 -0.06
CA ILE A 60 1.15 -11.99 0.19
C ILE A 60 0.75 -12.69 -1.10
N ASN A 61 0.06 -13.84 -0.98
CA ASN A 61 -0.49 -14.47 -2.17
C ASN A 61 -1.66 -13.63 -2.73
N PRO A 62 -1.82 -13.56 -4.06
CA PRO A 62 -2.96 -12.88 -4.70
C PRO A 62 -4.34 -13.31 -4.17
N GLU A 63 -4.49 -14.55 -3.74
CA GLU A 63 -5.75 -15.10 -3.21
C GLU A 63 -6.10 -14.55 -1.82
N GLU A 64 -5.09 -14.15 -1.06
CA GLU A 64 -5.21 -13.61 0.30
C GLU A 64 -5.50 -12.10 0.32
N ALA A 65 -5.44 -11.44 -0.85
CA ALA A 65 -5.71 -10.02 -0.99
C ALA A 65 -7.17 -9.70 -0.60
N GLU A 66 -7.33 -8.71 0.27
CA GLU A 66 -8.63 -8.23 0.75
C GLU A 66 -9.21 -7.16 -0.17
N ASP A 67 -8.37 -6.38 -0.86
CA ASP A 67 -8.83 -5.39 -1.84
C ASP A 67 -9.37 -6.10 -3.11
N PRO A 68 -10.67 -5.96 -3.44
CA PRO A 68 -11.26 -6.69 -4.56
C PRO A 68 -10.63 -6.36 -5.91
N VAL A 69 -10.14 -5.12 -6.09
CA VAL A 69 -9.50 -4.68 -7.33
C VAL A 69 -8.12 -5.30 -7.44
N VAL A 70 -7.33 -5.27 -6.36
CA VAL A 70 -6.01 -5.90 -6.31
C VAL A 70 -6.13 -7.40 -6.54
N ARG A 71 -7.05 -8.07 -5.85
CA ARG A 71 -7.30 -9.50 -6.00
C ARG A 71 -7.67 -9.86 -7.43
N ARG A 72 -8.70 -9.20 -7.99
CA ARG A 72 -9.15 -9.47 -9.37
C ARG A 72 -8.03 -9.30 -10.38
N LEU A 73 -7.35 -8.15 -10.35
CA LEU A 73 -6.27 -7.85 -11.29
C LEU A 73 -5.07 -8.78 -11.14
N SER A 74 -4.84 -9.33 -9.94
CA SER A 74 -3.74 -10.26 -9.71
C SER A 74 -4.08 -11.68 -10.14
N LEU A 75 -5.35 -12.07 -10.16
CA LEU A 75 -5.79 -13.40 -10.61
C LEU A 75 -6.11 -13.46 -12.11
N GLU A 76 -6.60 -12.37 -12.71
CA GLU A 76 -6.96 -12.31 -14.14
C GLU A 76 -5.76 -12.07 -15.07
N LEU A 77 -4.66 -11.53 -14.54
CA LEU A 77 -3.46 -11.17 -15.31
C LEU A 77 -2.23 -12.01 -14.94
N ALA A 78 -2.42 -13.08 -14.17
CA ALA A 78 -1.39 -14.05 -13.83
C ALA A 78 -1.34 -15.20 -14.84
#